data_AF-A0A4T0BL89-F1
#
_entry.id   AF-A0A4T0BL89-F1
#
_cell.length_a   1.000
_cell.length_b   1.000
_cell.length_c   1.000
_cell.angle_alpha   90.00
_cell.angle_beta   90.00
_cell.angle_gamma   90.00
#
_symmetry.space_group_name_H-M   'P 1'
#
loop_
_entity.id
_entity.type
_entity.pdbx_description
1 polymer ?
#
loop_
_entity_poly.entity_id
_entity_poly.type
_entity_poly.pdbx_seq_one_letter_code
_entity_poly.pdbx_strand_id
1 'polypeptide(L)'
;MPHSAVHKCYKQTLGVTGKVTLKFAINLAVPRDLTKSSDLAAASRYQDFILGIMANPLFLGKQCPSEVLATPNLNFTALTADQISYSPLGYVWNTFKPSGILIAEFGFNPFMESEKKPVEQLYDLERSLYHEGFLKETLKSMHLDGVNVIGGILSTTTSSILLKSVWSLDGQQDQWQVLEALQEEFFDLVDFFHKYGDVAV
;
A
#
# COMPACT_ATOMS: atom_id res chain seq x y z
N MET A 1 0.61 13.26 18.36
CA MET A 1 0.99 12.04 17.59
C MET A 1 2.33 12.28 16.90
N PRO A 2 3.29 11.36 16.86
CA PRO A 2 4.62 11.62 16.29
C PRO A 2 4.61 12.15 14.85
N HIS A 3 3.72 11.63 13.99
CA HIS A 3 3.58 12.07 12.61
C HIS A 3 3.19 13.56 12.47
N SER A 4 2.38 14.07 13.41
CA SER A 4 1.95 15.48 13.47
C SER A 4 3.14 16.43 13.64
N ALA A 5 4.08 16.05 14.51
CA ALA A 5 5.28 16.81 14.81
C ALA A 5 6.26 16.77 13.64
N VAL A 6 6.42 15.61 13.01
CA VAL A 6 7.29 15.44 11.82
C VAL A 6 6.82 16.31 10.66
N HIS A 7 5.51 16.33 10.37
CA HIS A 7 4.97 17.21 9.32
C HIS A 7 5.26 18.69 9.60
N LYS A 8 5.04 19.16 10.84
CA LYS A 8 5.33 20.55 11.22
C LYS A 8 6.81 20.89 11.02
N CYS A 9 7.72 20.01 11.47
CA CYS A 9 9.15 20.19 11.26
C CYS A 9 9.49 20.29 9.75
N TYR A 10 8.97 19.35 8.95
CA TYR A 10 9.20 19.30 7.50
C TYR A 10 8.77 20.58 6.78
N LYS A 11 7.61 21.15 7.16
CA LYS A 11 7.05 22.35 6.52
C LYS A 11 7.60 23.66 7.07
N GLN A 12 7.68 23.78 8.40
CA GLN A 12 7.95 25.05 9.08
C GLN A 12 9.44 25.22 9.42
N THR A 13 10.11 24.14 9.82
CA THR A 13 11.53 24.19 10.21
C THR A 13 12.43 24.02 9.00
N LEU A 14 12.15 23.02 8.15
CA LEU A 14 12.97 22.72 6.98
C LEU A 14 12.55 23.48 5.72
N GLY A 15 11.39 24.16 5.74
CA GLY A 15 10.89 24.97 4.62
C GLY A 15 10.59 24.17 3.35
N VAL A 16 10.37 22.86 3.43
CA VAL A 16 10.25 22.00 2.25
C VAL A 16 8.86 22.12 1.59
N THR A 17 8.85 22.40 0.30
CA THR A 17 7.63 22.60 -0.50
C THR A 17 7.00 21.27 -0.99
N GLY A 18 7.76 20.18 -1.05
CA GLY A 18 7.32 18.85 -1.46
C GLY A 18 6.16 18.27 -0.63
N LYS A 19 5.43 17.30 -1.19
CA LYS A 19 4.34 16.62 -0.46
C LYS A 19 4.93 15.60 0.52
N VAL A 20 4.33 15.52 1.72
CA VAL A 20 4.63 14.47 2.71
C VAL A 20 3.31 13.84 3.13
N THR A 21 3.27 12.52 3.21
CA THR A 21 2.06 11.75 3.55
C THR A 21 2.42 10.53 4.39
N LEU A 22 1.40 9.77 4.79
CA LEU A 22 1.50 8.51 5.49
C LEU A 22 0.88 7.41 4.62
N LYS A 23 1.51 6.24 4.60
CA LYS A 23 0.98 5.04 3.95
C LYS A 23 0.25 4.17 4.98
N PHE A 24 -0.93 3.70 4.62
CA PHE A 24 -1.67 2.69 5.37
C PHE A 24 -1.59 1.36 4.63
N ALA A 25 -1.30 0.28 5.35
CA ALA A 25 -1.55 -1.05 4.83
C ALA A 25 -3.05 -1.31 4.94
N ILE A 26 -3.68 -1.67 3.83
CA ILE A 26 -5.11 -1.94 3.79
C ILE A 26 -5.29 -3.37 3.30
N ASN A 27 -5.80 -4.22 4.19
CA ASN A 27 -6.33 -5.52 3.82
C ASN A 27 -7.85 -5.41 3.96
N LEU A 28 -8.59 -5.56 2.88
CA LEU A 28 -10.04 -5.52 2.95
C LEU A 28 -10.56 -6.85 3.49
N ALA A 29 -11.24 -6.81 4.64
CA ALA A 29 -11.91 -8.00 5.15
C ALA A 29 -13.17 -8.31 4.34
N VAL A 30 -13.27 -9.54 3.85
CA VAL A 30 -14.48 -10.07 3.22
C VAL A 30 -15.17 -11.01 4.20
N PRO A 31 -16.47 -10.83 4.50
CA PRO A 31 -17.23 -11.75 5.32
C PRO A 31 -17.19 -13.17 4.74
N ARG A 32 -17.04 -14.18 5.59
CA ARG A 32 -17.09 -15.58 5.14
C ARG A 32 -18.45 -15.96 4.55
N ASP A 33 -19.53 -15.48 5.18
CA ASP A 33 -20.91 -15.60 4.71
C ASP A 33 -21.56 -14.23 4.68
N LEU A 34 -22.00 -13.80 3.49
CA LEU A 34 -22.62 -12.49 3.25
C LEU A 34 -24.02 -12.36 3.86
N THR A 35 -24.66 -13.48 4.22
CA THR A 35 -26.01 -13.50 4.82
C THR A 35 -25.97 -13.54 6.35
N LYS A 36 -24.80 -13.82 6.93
CA LYS A 36 -24.63 -14.00 8.36
C LYS A 36 -24.15 -12.73 9.03
N SER A 37 -25.01 -12.14 9.85
CA SER A 37 -24.74 -10.86 10.54
C SER A 37 -23.46 -10.85 11.37
N SER A 38 -23.08 -11.96 12.01
CA SER A 38 -21.83 -12.03 12.77
C SER A 38 -20.58 -11.89 11.90
N ASP A 39 -20.64 -12.41 10.68
CA ASP A 39 -19.50 -12.42 9.75
C ASP A 39 -19.37 -11.04 9.10
N LEU A 40 -20.50 -10.39 8.80
CA LEU A 40 -20.54 -8.98 8.39
C LEU A 40 -19.96 -8.07 9.50
N ALA A 41 -20.38 -8.26 10.74
CA ALA A 41 -19.90 -7.48 11.88
C ALA A 41 -18.40 -7.68 12.13
N ALA A 42 -17.91 -8.92 12.01
CA ALA A 42 -16.49 -9.22 12.14
C ALA A 42 -15.64 -8.55 11.06
N ALA A 43 -16.08 -8.58 9.80
CA ALA A 43 -15.39 -7.91 8.70
C ALA A 43 -15.34 -6.37 8.89
N SER A 44 -16.47 -5.76 9.29
CA SER A 44 -16.52 -4.33 9.59
C SER A 44 -15.60 -3.97 10.76
N ARG A 45 -15.62 -4.75 11.85
CA ARG A 45 -14.77 -4.52 13.01
C ARG A 45 -13.29 -4.65 12.67
N TYR A 46 -12.91 -5.61 11.83
CA TYR A 46 -11.53 -5.71 11.33
C TYR A 46 -11.10 -4.41 10.63
N GLN A 47 -11.96 -3.84 9.78
CA GLN A 47 -11.68 -2.60 9.06
C GLN A 47 -11.54 -1.39 10.01
N ASP A 48 -12.36 -1.33 11.06
CA ASP A 48 -12.26 -0.30 12.10
C ASP A 48 -10.91 -0.33 12.82
N PHE A 49 -10.38 -1.53 13.10
CA PHE A 49 -9.10 -1.71 13.78
C PHE A 49 -7.89 -1.46 12.88
N ILE A 50 -7.91 -1.96 11.64
CA ILE A 50 -6.74 -1.86 10.75
C ILE A 50 -6.62 -0.47 10.11
N LEU A 51 -7.76 0.18 9.83
CA LEU A 51 -7.78 1.48 9.15
C LEU A 51 -8.45 2.56 10.00
N GLY A 52 -9.66 2.30 10.50
CA GLY A 52 -10.50 3.32 11.15
C GLY A 52 -9.85 4.02 12.35
N ILE A 53 -9.10 3.28 13.16
CA ILE A 53 -8.41 3.79 14.35
C ILE A 53 -7.49 4.99 14.06
N MET A 54 -6.88 5.04 12.88
CA MET A 54 -6.05 6.16 12.44
C MET A 54 -6.77 7.00 11.39
N ALA A 55 -7.47 6.39 10.44
CA ALA A 55 -8.11 7.10 9.34
C ALA A 55 -9.19 8.10 9.79
N ASN A 56 -9.99 7.77 10.81
CA ASN A 56 -11.03 8.68 11.30
C ASN A 56 -10.46 10.01 11.84
N PRO A 57 -9.50 10.00 12.80
CA PRO A 57 -8.92 11.24 13.30
C PRO A 57 -8.00 11.93 12.30
N LEU A 58 -7.41 11.19 11.36
CA LEU A 58 -6.47 11.77 10.40
C LEU A 58 -7.16 12.37 9.16
N PHE A 59 -8.21 11.74 8.64
CA PHE A 59 -8.87 12.19 7.41
C PHE A 59 -10.24 12.81 7.65
N LEU A 60 -10.99 12.36 8.66
CA LEU A 60 -12.34 12.86 8.88
C LEU A 60 -12.42 13.91 10.00
N GLY A 61 -11.34 14.09 10.77
CA GLY A 61 -11.38 14.88 12.00
C GLY A 61 -12.41 14.32 12.99
N LYS A 62 -12.60 13.00 13.02
CA LYS A 62 -13.54 12.30 13.90
C LYS A 62 -12.79 11.47 14.94
N GLN A 63 -13.48 11.10 16.00
CA GLN A 63 -12.97 10.14 16.98
C GLN A 63 -12.68 8.77 16.33
N CYS A 64 -11.77 7.99 16.94
CA CYS A 64 -11.59 6.58 16.61
C CYS A 64 -12.94 5.82 16.67
N PRO A 65 -13.11 4.74 15.88
CA PRO A 65 -14.35 3.97 15.88
C PRO A 65 -14.75 3.51 17.28
N SER A 66 -16.05 3.54 17.58
CA SER A 66 -16.59 3.14 18.89
C SER A 66 -16.25 1.69 19.24
N GLU A 67 -16.20 0.80 18.25
CA GLU A 67 -15.79 -0.61 18.42
C GLU A 67 -14.37 -0.74 19.00
N VAL A 68 -13.47 0.16 18.61
CA VAL A 68 -12.11 0.20 19.15
C VAL A 68 -12.13 0.68 20.60
N LEU A 69 -12.83 1.79 20.86
CA LEU A 69 -12.92 2.38 22.21
C LEU A 69 -13.63 1.48 23.22
N ALA A 70 -14.61 0.72 22.76
CA ALA A 70 -15.42 -0.18 23.60
C ALA A 70 -14.76 -1.56 23.79
N THR A 71 -13.65 -1.86 23.11
CA THR A 71 -13.02 -3.17 23.22
C THR A 71 -12.40 -3.36 24.61
N PRO A 72 -12.86 -4.36 25.40
CA PRO A 72 -12.34 -4.58 26.74
C PRO A 72 -10.85 -4.92 26.73
N ASN A 73 -10.14 -4.50 27.78
CA ASN A 73 -8.70 -4.73 27.97
C ASN A 73 -7.78 -4.10 26.91
N LEU A 74 -8.32 -3.32 25.98
CA LEU A 74 -7.54 -2.44 25.14
C LEU A 74 -7.30 -1.15 25.93
N ASN A 75 -6.07 -0.91 26.40
CA ASN A 75 -5.71 0.34 27.09
C ASN A 75 -5.61 1.50 26.09
N PHE A 76 -6.76 1.87 25.51
CA PHE A 76 -6.86 2.87 24.47
C PHE A 76 -7.79 3.99 24.92
N THR A 77 -7.21 5.18 25.13
CA THR A 77 -7.95 6.34 25.59
C THR A 77 -8.52 7.12 24.40
N ALA A 78 -9.77 7.56 24.51
CA ALA A 78 -10.38 8.44 23.53
C ALA A 78 -9.55 9.73 23.35
N LEU A 79 -9.44 10.19 22.09
CA LEU A 79 -8.74 11.42 21.77
C LEU A 79 -9.49 12.64 22.32
N THR A 80 -8.76 13.64 22.81
CA THR A 80 -9.35 14.92 23.25
C THR A 80 -9.80 15.75 22.05
N ALA A 81 -10.67 16.73 22.28
CA ALA A 81 -11.12 17.66 21.24
C ALA A 81 -9.94 18.36 20.53
N ASP A 82 -8.93 18.78 21.29
CA ASP A 82 -7.71 19.37 20.74
C ASP A 82 -6.92 18.37 19.89
N GLN A 83 -6.83 17.10 20.27
CA GLN A 83 -6.11 16.09 19.49
C GLN A 83 -6.81 15.77 18.16
N ILE A 84 -8.14 15.82 18.14
CA ILE A 84 -8.96 15.64 16.94
C ILE A 84 -8.86 16.88 16.04
N SER A 85 -8.97 18.09 16.63
CA SER A 85 -8.90 19.38 15.95
C SER A 85 -7.51 19.70 15.38
N TYR A 86 -6.45 19.40 16.13
CA TYR A 86 -5.06 19.68 15.76
C TYR A 86 -4.33 18.50 15.13
N SER A 87 -5.02 17.43 14.73
CA SER A 87 -4.43 16.42 13.86
C SER A 87 -3.90 17.13 12.61
N PRO A 88 -2.57 17.22 12.36
CA PRO A 88 -2.06 17.98 11.22
C PRO A 88 -2.41 17.33 9.91
N LEU A 89 -2.74 16.04 9.93
CA LEU A 89 -3.35 15.38 8.79
C LEU A 89 -4.82 15.78 8.61
N GLY A 90 -5.58 16.02 9.70
CA GLY A 90 -6.91 16.62 9.63
C GLY A 90 -6.86 18.05 9.10
N TYR A 91 -5.87 18.86 9.51
CA TYR A 91 -5.58 20.15 8.89
C TYR A 91 -5.20 19.97 7.42
N VAL A 92 -4.31 19.05 7.07
CA VAL A 92 -3.92 18.80 5.67
C VAL A 92 -5.11 18.35 4.82
N TRP A 93 -5.96 17.46 5.34
CA TRP A 93 -7.14 16.97 4.63
C TRP A 93 -8.20 18.08 4.47
N ASN A 94 -8.53 18.80 5.54
CA ASN A 94 -9.53 19.86 5.47
C ASN A 94 -9.04 21.10 4.71
N THR A 95 -7.72 21.35 4.69
CA THR A 95 -7.11 22.51 4.01
C THR A 95 -6.76 22.21 2.56
N PHE A 96 -6.13 21.06 2.28
CA PHE A 96 -5.66 20.72 0.93
C PHE A 96 -6.59 19.79 0.17
N LYS A 97 -7.54 19.11 0.84
CA LYS A 97 -8.49 18.16 0.25
C LYS A 97 -7.82 17.31 -0.83
N PRO A 98 -6.89 16.41 -0.44
CA PRO A 98 -5.99 15.77 -1.40
C PRO A 98 -6.81 15.18 -2.52
N SER A 99 -6.51 15.61 -3.73
CA SER A 99 -7.35 15.39 -4.89
C SER A 99 -7.42 13.92 -5.29
N GLY A 100 -6.53 13.06 -4.78
CA GLY A 100 -6.51 11.63 -5.10
C GLY A 100 -5.65 10.76 -4.19
N ILE A 101 -5.65 9.47 -4.48
CA ILE A 101 -5.07 8.36 -3.71
C ILE A 101 -3.85 7.82 -4.47
N LEU A 102 -2.73 7.64 -3.76
CA LEU A 102 -1.57 6.92 -4.28
C LEU A 102 -1.57 5.49 -3.71
N ILE A 103 -1.55 4.48 -4.58
CA ILE A 103 -1.29 3.10 -4.17
C ILE A 103 0.20 2.99 -3.90
N ALA A 104 0.59 3.22 -2.64
CA ALA A 104 2.00 3.35 -2.31
C ALA A 104 2.76 2.01 -2.28
N GLU A 105 2.05 0.89 -2.14
CA GLU A 105 2.59 -0.47 -2.33
C GLU A 105 1.48 -1.42 -2.78
N PHE A 106 1.77 -2.24 -3.79
CA PHE A 106 1.05 -3.47 -4.11
C PHE A 106 2.08 -4.51 -4.57
N GLY A 107 1.83 -5.79 -4.32
CA GLY A 107 2.79 -6.84 -4.67
C GLY A 107 2.34 -8.21 -4.18
N PHE A 108 2.85 -9.26 -4.81
CA PHE A 108 2.52 -10.63 -4.49
C PHE A 108 3.76 -11.51 -4.46
N ASN A 109 3.92 -12.28 -3.39
CA ASN A 109 4.97 -13.27 -3.27
C ASN A 109 4.40 -14.66 -3.59
N PRO A 110 4.83 -15.32 -4.67
CA PRO A 110 4.42 -16.67 -4.98
C PRO A 110 4.80 -17.65 -3.87
N PHE A 111 4.01 -18.70 -3.76
CA PHE A 111 4.25 -19.74 -2.76
C PHE A 111 5.62 -20.39 -2.96
N MET A 112 6.42 -20.42 -1.90
CA MET A 112 7.75 -21.03 -1.85
C MET A 112 8.65 -20.63 -3.04
N GLU A 113 8.57 -19.37 -3.52
CA GLU A 113 9.38 -18.90 -4.65
C GLU A 113 10.88 -19.15 -4.45
N SER A 114 11.38 -18.98 -3.23
CA SER A 114 12.79 -19.21 -2.87
C SER A 114 13.28 -20.63 -3.14
N GLU A 115 12.38 -21.60 -3.26
CA GLU A 115 12.69 -23.01 -3.51
C GLU A 115 12.55 -23.40 -4.99
N LYS A 116 11.99 -22.52 -5.83
CA LYS A 116 11.87 -22.72 -7.28
C LYS A 116 13.22 -22.60 -7.97
N LYS A 117 13.38 -23.26 -9.12
CA LYS A 117 14.59 -23.11 -9.95
C LYS A 117 14.65 -21.68 -10.52
N PRO A 118 15.85 -21.14 -10.82
CA PRO A 118 15.99 -19.78 -11.35
C PRO A 118 15.13 -19.51 -12.59
N VAL A 119 15.04 -20.45 -13.54
CA VAL A 119 14.21 -20.30 -14.74
C VAL A 119 12.71 -20.24 -14.42
N GLU A 120 12.26 -20.97 -13.40
CA GLU A 120 10.86 -20.99 -12.95
C GLU A 120 10.50 -19.71 -12.17
N GLN A 121 11.50 -19.02 -11.60
CA GLN A 121 11.31 -17.70 -11.00
C GLN A 121 11.16 -16.61 -12.07
N LEU A 122 11.70 -16.81 -13.28
CA LEU A 122 11.59 -15.82 -14.36
C LEU A 122 10.20 -15.81 -15.02
N TYR A 123 9.59 -16.99 -15.16
CA TYR A 123 8.25 -17.17 -15.72
C TYR A 123 7.21 -17.24 -14.60
N ASP A 124 6.90 -16.09 -14.01
CA ASP A 124 6.00 -15.98 -12.86
C ASP A 124 4.60 -15.53 -13.27
N LEU A 125 3.83 -16.48 -13.81
CA LEU A 125 2.45 -16.25 -14.22
C LEU A 125 1.55 -15.84 -13.04
N GLU A 126 1.76 -16.40 -11.85
CA GLU A 126 0.92 -16.13 -10.67
C GLU A 126 0.97 -14.65 -10.29
N ARG A 127 2.18 -14.10 -10.23
CA ARG A 127 2.39 -12.69 -9.92
C ARG A 127 1.92 -11.75 -11.03
N SER A 128 2.15 -12.13 -12.28
CA SER A 128 1.68 -11.37 -13.46
C SER A 128 0.16 -11.25 -13.47
N LEU A 129 -0.56 -12.34 -13.23
CA LEU A 129 -2.03 -12.34 -13.11
C LEU A 129 -2.52 -11.53 -11.91
N TYR A 130 -1.82 -11.58 -10.77
CA TYR A 130 -2.16 -10.75 -9.62
C TYR A 130 -2.04 -9.26 -9.94
N HIS A 131 -0.93 -8.83 -10.54
CA HIS A 131 -0.69 -7.43 -10.90
C HIS A 131 -1.70 -6.95 -11.94
N GLU A 132 -1.94 -7.73 -13.00
CA GLU A 132 -2.91 -7.39 -14.03
C GLU A 132 -4.33 -7.27 -13.42
N GLY A 133 -4.73 -8.23 -12.57
CA GLY A 133 -6.01 -8.20 -11.88
C GLY A 133 -6.15 -6.97 -10.98
N PHE A 134 -5.15 -6.69 -10.15
CA PHE A 134 -5.16 -5.56 -9.24
C PHE A 134 -5.24 -4.21 -9.99
N LEU A 135 -4.47 -4.05 -11.07
CA LEU A 135 -4.48 -2.82 -11.87
C LEU A 135 -5.79 -2.66 -12.66
N LYS A 136 -6.39 -3.75 -13.14
CA LYS A 136 -7.74 -3.72 -13.76
C LYS A 136 -8.80 -3.27 -12.78
N GLU A 137 -8.81 -3.80 -11.55
CA GLU A 137 -9.75 -3.35 -10.51
C GLU A 137 -9.49 -1.89 -10.11
N THR A 138 -8.23 -1.45 -10.14
CA THR A 138 -7.87 -0.03 -9.93
C THR A 138 -8.49 0.84 -11.03
N LEU A 139 -8.33 0.49 -12.30
CA LEU A 139 -8.95 1.22 -13.42
C LEU A 139 -10.48 1.24 -13.32
N LYS A 140 -11.11 0.12 -12.93
CA LYS A 140 -12.56 0.09 -12.67
C LYS A 140 -12.96 1.07 -11.58
N SER A 141 -12.22 1.11 -10.47
CA SER A 141 -12.51 2.06 -9.39
C SER A 141 -12.41 3.52 -9.84
N MET A 142 -11.47 3.83 -10.76
CA MET A 142 -11.32 5.15 -11.35
C MET A 142 -12.48 5.51 -12.27
N HIS A 143 -12.83 4.61 -13.19
CA HIS A 143 -13.81 4.90 -14.25
C HIS A 143 -15.27 4.69 -13.83
N LEU A 144 -15.53 3.74 -12.93
CA LEU A 144 -16.89 3.35 -12.53
C LEU A 144 -17.29 4.00 -11.21
N ASP A 145 -16.37 4.08 -10.25
CA ASP A 145 -16.66 4.57 -8.90
C ASP A 145 -16.16 6.00 -8.66
N GLY A 146 -15.48 6.60 -9.64
CA GLY A 146 -14.98 7.98 -9.58
C GLY A 146 -13.80 8.17 -8.60
N VAL A 147 -13.09 7.10 -8.26
CA VAL A 147 -11.92 7.16 -7.36
C VAL A 147 -10.74 7.80 -8.09
N ASN A 148 -10.27 8.96 -7.64
CA ASN A 148 -9.09 9.58 -8.25
C ASN A 148 -7.79 8.90 -7.77
N VAL A 149 -7.32 7.90 -8.50
CA VAL A 149 -6.01 7.27 -8.25
C VAL A 149 -4.94 8.01 -9.05
N ILE A 150 -3.92 8.52 -8.36
CA ILE A 150 -2.86 9.38 -8.95
C ILE A 150 -1.57 8.63 -9.26
N GLY A 151 -1.53 7.33 -8.98
CA GLY A 151 -0.40 6.45 -9.28
C GLY A 151 -0.37 5.19 -8.42
N GLY A 152 0.52 4.26 -8.79
CA GLY A 152 0.79 3.04 -8.07
C GLY A 152 2.27 2.73 -8.04
N ILE A 153 2.78 2.23 -6.90
CA ILE A 153 4.17 1.83 -6.71
C ILE A 153 4.18 0.33 -6.43
N LEU A 154 4.86 -0.41 -7.29
CA LEU A 154 5.07 -1.85 -7.11
C LEU A 154 6.04 -2.09 -5.95
N SER A 155 5.65 -2.95 -5.03
CA SER A 155 6.51 -3.41 -3.94
C SER A 155 7.29 -4.64 -4.39
N THR A 156 8.61 -4.50 -4.47
CA THR A 156 9.52 -5.59 -4.87
C THR A 156 10.26 -6.12 -3.65
N THR A 157 10.26 -7.44 -3.43
CA THR A 157 11.28 -8.08 -2.61
C THR A 157 12.59 -8.09 -3.42
N THR A 158 13.72 -8.25 -2.74
CA THR A 158 15.08 -8.24 -3.34
C THR A 158 15.29 -9.32 -4.43
N SER A 159 14.31 -10.20 -4.67
CA SER A 159 14.27 -11.20 -5.74
C SER A 159 13.69 -10.71 -7.07
N SER A 160 12.97 -9.57 -7.13
CA SER A 160 12.42 -9.02 -8.39
C SER A 160 13.49 -8.46 -9.33
N ILE A 161 14.67 -8.16 -8.78
CA ILE A 161 15.91 -7.94 -9.52
C ILE A 161 16.85 -9.05 -9.04
N LEU A 162 17.01 -10.11 -9.83
CA LEU A 162 17.91 -11.22 -9.49
C LEU A 162 19.38 -10.76 -9.52
N LEU A 163 19.87 -10.19 -8.43
CA LEU A 163 21.31 -10.05 -8.16
C LEU A 163 21.80 -11.35 -7.52
N LYS A 164 21.93 -12.42 -8.33
CA LYS A 164 22.50 -13.69 -7.85
C LYS A 164 24.03 -13.65 -7.93
N SER A 165 24.69 -13.65 -6.77
CA SER A 165 26.11 -13.99 -6.67
C SER A 165 26.30 -15.48 -6.98
N VAL A 166 26.95 -15.82 -8.10
CA VAL A 166 27.43 -17.19 -8.35
C VAL A 166 28.86 -17.27 -7.84
N TRP A 167 29.09 -18.07 -6.80
CA TRP A 167 30.45 -18.46 -6.39
C TRP A 167 30.98 -19.53 -7.35
N SER A 168 31.96 -19.19 -8.19
CA SER A 168 32.78 -20.19 -8.88
C SER A 168 33.88 -20.67 -7.93
N LEU A 169 33.79 -21.91 -7.48
CA LEU A 169 34.85 -22.61 -6.76
C LEU A 169 35.97 -23.03 -7.73
N ASP A 170 36.61 -22.10 -8.45
CA ASP A 170 37.79 -22.41 -9.29
C ASP A 170 38.83 -21.27 -9.37
N GLY A 171 38.83 -20.36 -8.38
CA GLY A 171 40.01 -19.52 -8.09
C GLY A 171 40.38 -18.47 -9.16
N GLN A 172 39.41 -17.97 -9.94
CA GLN A 172 39.62 -16.88 -10.87
C GLN A 172 38.82 -15.63 -10.43
N GLN A 173 39.54 -14.51 -10.41
CA GLN A 173 39.19 -13.13 -10.06
C GLN A 173 37.69 -12.77 -10.02
N ASP A 174 37.26 -12.20 -8.89
CA ASP A 174 35.92 -11.66 -8.64
C ASP A 174 35.41 -10.78 -9.79
N GLN A 175 34.52 -11.32 -10.63
CA GLN A 175 33.73 -10.53 -11.55
C GLN A 175 32.29 -10.46 -11.02
N TRP A 176 31.88 -9.26 -10.61
CA TRP A 176 30.48 -8.92 -10.41
C TRP A 176 29.75 -9.03 -11.75
N GLN A 177 29.18 -10.20 -12.06
CA GLN A 177 28.24 -10.32 -13.17
C GLN A 177 26.86 -9.94 -12.65
N VAL A 178 26.46 -8.69 -12.90
CA VAL A 178 25.05 -8.29 -12.84
C VAL A 178 24.36 -8.96 -14.03
N LEU A 179 23.85 -10.17 -13.82
CA LEU A 179 22.87 -10.75 -14.71
C LEU A 179 21.50 -10.21 -14.27
N GLU A 180 21.15 -9.02 -14.74
CA GLU A 180 19.79 -8.50 -14.64
C GLU A 180 18.88 -9.41 -15.49
N ALA A 181 18.35 -10.45 -14.87
CA ALA A 181 17.25 -11.21 -15.43
C ALA A 181 15.95 -10.58 -14.90
N LEU A 182 15.29 -9.81 -15.75
CA LEU A 182 13.95 -9.27 -15.46
C LEU A 182 12.95 -10.43 -15.53
N GLN A 183 12.13 -10.54 -14.48
CA GLN A 183 11.01 -11.47 -14.47
C GLN A 183 9.96 -11.03 -15.50
N GLU A 184 9.21 -11.99 -16.06
CA GLU A 184 8.17 -11.77 -17.07
C GLU A 184 7.17 -10.68 -16.65
N GLU A 185 6.83 -10.63 -15.36
CA GLU A 185 5.92 -9.64 -14.78
C GLU A 185 6.29 -8.18 -15.07
N PHE A 186 7.59 -7.89 -15.22
CA PHE A 186 8.07 -6.53 -15.50
C PHE A 186 7.61 -6.09 -16.89
N PHE A 187 7.72 -6.99 -17.87
CA PHE A 187 7.29 -6.72 -19.24
C PHE A 187 5.77 -6.62 -19.32
N ASP A 188 5.04 -7.49 -18.62
CA ASP A 188 3.58 -7.41 -18.54
C ASP A 188 3.10 -6.08 -17.93
N LEU A 189 3.81 -5.58 -16.92
CA LEU A 189 3.53 -4.27 -16.33
C LEU A 189 3.78 -3.13 -17.32
N VAL A 190 4.90 -3.17 -18.05
CA VAL A 190 5.21 -2.19 -19.09
C VAL A 190 4.14 -2.19 -20.18
N ASP A 191 3.75 -3.37 -20.67
CA ASP A 191 2.71 -3.52 -21.68
C ASP A 191 1.34 -3.03 -21.19
N PHE A 192 1.01 -3.27 -19.93
CA PHE A 192 -0.21 -2.73 -19.31
C PHE A 192 -0.23 -1.20 -19.35
N PHE A 193 0.87 -0.55 -18.95
CA PHE A 193 0.94 0.92 -18.96
C PHE A 193 1.03 1.50 -20.38
N HIS A 194 1.67 0.84 -21.33
CA HIS A 194 1.57 1.25 -22.73
C HIS A 194 0.14 1.17 -23.26
N LYS A 195 -0.64 0.18 -22.82
CA LYS A 195 -2.02 -0.02 -23.27
C LYS A 195 -3.02 0.94 -22.63
N TYR A 196 -2.83 1.28 -21.34
CA TYR A 196 -3.84 2.02 -20.55
C TYR A 196 -3.33 3.33 -19.93
N GLY A 197 -2.03 3.61 -19.98
CA GLY A 197 -1.39 4.75 -19.29
C GLY A 197 -1.75 6.13 -19.85
N ASP A 198 -2.07 6.22 -21.14
CA ASP A 198 -2.42 7.49 -21.79
C ASP A 198 -3.88 7.92 -21.57
N VAL A 199 -4.67 7.15 -20.82
CA VAL A 199 -6.13 7.37 -20.65
C VAL A 199 -6.47 8.31 -19.49
N ALA A 200 -5.47 8.82 -18.76
CA ALA A 200 -5.66 9.80 -17.69
C ALA A 200 -5.41 11.23 -18.21
N VAL A 201 -6.42 11.83 -18.86
CA VAL A 201 -6.49 13.29 -19.14
C VAL A 201 -7.75 13.86 -18.53
#